data_AF-A0A255D6C1-F1
#
_entry.id   AF-A0A255D6C1-F1
#
_cell.length_a   1.000
_cell.length_b   1.000
_cell.length_c   1.000
_cell.angle_alpha   90.00
_cell.angle_beta   90.00
_cell.angle_gamma   90.00
#
_symmetry.space_group_name_H-M   'P 1'
#
loop_
_entity.id
_entity.type
_entity.pdbx_description
1 polymer ?
#
loop_
_entity_poly.entity_id
_entity_poly.type
_entity_poly.pdbx_seq_one_letter_code
_entity_poly.pdbx_strand_id
1 'polypeptide(L)'
;MANKVSKSKSAVRAAREAVKASQKEVLERAARNAEDLAVFFSSRERLDAVDEWLEAKTAGLKKQAEGKRAEHRRTAGQAVVALRNRGQTLRDIAGLTGVSGKVLRELIRSAESTAPNDLGPDQATQTRRNPDDAGARSGGVAAVCSVMSPPVSPAIGVPDETWPASG
;
A
#
# COMPACT_ATOMS: atom_id res chain seq x y z
N MET A 1 16.83 -72.39 35.86
CA MET A 1 15.72 -71.81 36.66
C MET A 1 15.54 -70.35 36.21
N ALA A 2 14.44 -70.00 35.56
CA ALA A 2 14.16 -68.63 35.14
C ALA A 2 13.24 -67.96 36.16
N ASN A 3 13.76 -66.98 36.90
CA ASN A 3 12.98 -66.25 37.91
C ASN A 3 12.04 -65.26 37.22
N LYS A 4 10.73 -65.54 37.25
CA LYS A 4 9.70 -64.72 36.63
C LYS A 4 9.30 -63.65 37.64
N VAL A 5 9.91 -62.47 37.55
CA VAL A 5 9.60 -61.35 38.44
C VAL A 5 8.16 -60.88 38.17
N SER A 6 7.22 -61.30 39.02
CA SER A 6 5.82 -60.87 38.96
C SER A 6 5.72 -59.43 39.46
N LYS A 7 5.66 -58.49 38.52
CA LYS A 7 5.50 -57.07 38.82
C LYS A 7 4.17 -56.85 39.56
N SER A 8 4.22 -56.18 40.72
CA SER A 8 3.02 -55.89 41.49
C SER A 8 2.07 -54.95 40.72
N LYS A 9 0.76 -55.13 40.90
CA LYS A 9 -0.28 -54.31 40.25
C LYS A 9 -0.12 -52.81 40.60
N SER A 10 0.38 -52.50 41.80
CA SER A 10 0.70 -51.14 42.23
C SER A 10 1.89 -50.54 41.48
N ALA A 11 2.97 -51.30 41.28
CA ALA A 11 4.12 -50.86 40.50
C ALA A 11 3.77 -50.61 39.02
N VAL A 12 2.96 -51.48 38.42
CA VAL A 12 2.47 -51.28 37.05
C VAL A 12 1.57 -50.05 36.94
N ARG A 13 0.72 -49.78 37.94
CA ARG A 13 -0.13 -48.57 37.98
C ARG A 13 0.71 -47.30 38.13
N ALA A 14 1.67 -47.29 39.06
CA ALA A 14 2.57 -46.15 39.27
C ALA A 14 3.39 -45.83 38.01
N ALA A 15 3.94 -46.84 37.34
CA ALA A 15 4.67 -46.65 36.09
C ALA A 15 3.79 -46.05 34.97
N ARG A 16 2.53 -46.50 34.84
CA ARG A 16 1.59 -45.96 33.86
C ARG A 16 1.22 -44.51 34.14
N GLU A 17 0.99 -44.15 35.39
CA GLU A 17 0.65 -42.78 35.78
C GLU A 17 1.85 -41.82 35.58
N ALA A 18 3.07 -42.26 35.91
CA ALA A 18 4.28 -41.48 35.62
C ALA A 18 4.47 -41.24 34.11
N VAL A 19 4.24 -42.26 33.28
CA VAL A 19 4.30 -42.12 31.82
C VAL A 19 3.22 -41.16 31.32
N LYS A 20 1.97 -41.29 31.76
CA LYS A 20 0.88 -40.36 31.38
C LYS A 20 1.17 -38.92 31.77
N ALA A 21 1.70 -38.69 32.98
CA ALA A 21 2.06 -37.35 33.43
C ALA A 21 3.14 -36.73 32.53
N SER A 22 4.19 -37.50 32.21
CA SER A 22 5.25 -37.03 31.29
C SER A 22 4.72 -36.75 29.88
N GLN A 23 3.83 -37.60 29.36
CA GLN A 23 3.20 -37.40 28.05
C GLN A 23 2.34 -36.14 28.03
N LYS A 24 1.56 -35.87 29.09
CA LYS A 24 0.75 -34.66 29.18
C LYS A 24 1.61 -33.40 29.09
N GLU A 25 2.73 -33.36 29.81
CA GLU A 25 3.63 -32.20 29.77
C GLU A 25 4.28 -32.01 28.39
N VAL A 26 4.65 -33.11 27.72
CA VAL A 26 5.18 -33.05 26.35
C VAL A 26 4.12 -32.53 25.37
N LEU A 27 2.87 -33.00 25.48
CA LEU A 27 1.78 -32.55 24.63
C LEU A 27 1.42 -31.08 24.87
N GLU A 28 1.41 -30.62 26.13
CA GLU A 28 1.15 -29.21 26.45
C GLU A 28 2.26 -28.28 25.94
N ARG A 29 3.52 -28.73 25.95
CA ARG A 29 4.63 -27.99 25.33
C ARG A 29 4.51 -28.02 23.81
N ALA A 30 4.17 -29.15 23.20
CA ALA A 30 3.98 -29.27 21.76
C ALA A 30 2.81 -28.40 21.26
N ALA A 31 1.71 -28.34 22.01
CA ALA A 31 0.56 -27.49 21.68
C ALA A 31 0.93 -26.01 21.66
N ARG A 32 1.61 -25.52 22.72
CA ARG A 32 2.11 -24.13 22.80
C ARG A 32 3.08 -23.81 21.66
N ASN A 33 4.04 -24.71 21.40
CA ASN A 33 4.97 -24.53 20.28
C ASN A 33 4.23 -24.48 18.93
N ALA A 34 3.19 -25.28 18.74
CA ALA A 34 2.41 -25.26 17.50
C ALA A 34 1.65 -23.93 17.32
N GLU A 35 1.07 -23.40 18.40
CA GLU A 35 0.40 -22.09 18.40
C GLU A 35 1.39 -20.97 18.07
N ASP A 36 2.56 -20.96 18.73
CA ASP A 36 3.61 -19.96 18.48
C ASP A 36 4.14 -20.03 17.05
N LEU A 37 4.33 -21.24 16.51
CA LEU A 37 4.74 -21.43 15.12
C LEU A 37 3.69 -20.96 14.13
N ALA A 38 2.40 -21.17 14.41
CA ALA A 38 1.32 -20.65 13.57
C ALA A 38 1.33 -19.11 13.52
N VAL A 39 1.54 -18.46 14.67
CA VAL A 39 1.71 -16.99 14.74
C VAL A 39 2.96 -16.56 13.98
N PHE A 40 4.07 -17.27 14.13
CA PHE A 40 5.31 -16.96 13.43
C PHE A 40 5.17 -17.02 11.91
N PHE A 41 4.65 -18.12 11.36
CA PHE A 41 4.51 -18.28 9.91
C PHE A 41 3.49 -17.31 9.31
N SER A 42 2.35 -17.10 9.98
CA SER A 42 1.36 -16.11 9.52
C SER A 42 1.90 -14.67 9.58
N SER A 43 2.74 -14.35 10.56
CA SER A 43 3.40 -13.04 10.63
C SER A 43 4.43 -12.89 9.51
N ARG A 44 5.20 -13.94 9.22
CA ARG A 44 6.18 -13.93 8.12
C ARG A 44 5.51 -13.73 6.77
N GLU A 45 4.43 -14.46 6.49
CA GLU A 45 3.65 -14.32 5.27
C GLU A 45 3.11 -12.89 5.10
N ARG A 46 2.64 -12.27 6.18
CA ARG A 46 2.18 -10.86 6.14
C ARG A 46 3.32 -9.88 5.89
N LEU A 47 4.52 -10.14 6.40
CA LEU A 47 5.69 -9.31 6.10
C LEU A 47 6.04 -9.39 4.62
N ASP A 48 6.10 -10.61 4.07
CA ASP A 48 6.38 -10.82 2.66
C ASP A 48 5.30 -10.15 1.78
N ALA A 49 4.02 -10.24 2.18
CA ALA A 49 2.92 -9.56 1.49
C ALA A 49 3.01 -8.01 1.54
N VAL A 50 3.56 -7.45 2.62
CA VAL A 50 3.79 -5.99 2.72
C VAL A 50 4.88 -5.56 1.76
N ASP A 51 5.95 -6.35 1.63
CA ASP A 51 7.05 -6.05 0.71
C ASP A 51 6.56 -6.10 -0.75
N GLU A 52 5.80 -7.13 -1.12
CA GLU A 52 5.17 -7.24 -2.44
C GLU A 52 4.22 -6.05 -2.72
N TRP A 53 3.40 -5.67 -1.73
CA TRP A 53 2.52 -4.51 -1.84
C TRP A 53 3.30 -3.22 -2.07
N LEU A 54 4.41 -3.02 -1.35
CA LEU A 54 5.26 -1.84 -1.49
C LEU A 54 5.93 -1.80 -2.87
N GLU A 55 6.45 -2.93 -3.35
CA GLU A 55 7.04 -3.03 -4.68
C GLU A 55 6.01 -2.68 -5.76
N ALA A 56 4.82 -3.30 -5.71
CA ALA A 56 3.75 -3.01 -6.66
C ALA A 56 3.34 -1.53 -6.63
N LYS A 57 3.22 -0.94 -5.43
CA LYS A 57 2.85 0.47 -5.27
C LYS A 57 3.90 1.40 -5.84
N THR A 58 5.19 1.16 -5.56
CA THR A 58 6.29 1.98 -6.06
C THR A 58 6.46 1.85 -7.57
N ALA A 59 6.30 0.65 -8.14
CA ALA A 59 6.29 0.44 -9.58
C ALA A 59 5.16 1.23 -10.25
N GLY A 60 3.94 1.19 -9.69
CA GLY A 60 2.81 1.99 -10.17
C GLY A 60 3.10 3.50 -10.14
N LEU A 61 3.66 4.01 -9.05
CA LEU A 61 4.03 5.42 -8.92
C LEU A 61 5.13 5.83 -9.90
N LYS A 62 6.14 4.98 -10.12
CA LYS A 62 7.20 5.23 -11.12
C LYS A 62 6.61 5.37 -12.52
N LYS A 63 5.73 4.47 -12.92
CA LYS A 63 5.04 4.54 -14.22
C LYS A 63 4.20 5.82 -14.36
N GLN A 64 3.47 6.21 -13.31
CA GLN A 64 2.71 7.47 -13.32
C GLN A 64 3.63 8.68 -13.42
N ALA A 65 4.74 8.70 -12.68
CA ALA A 65 5.71 9.79 -12.74
C ALA A 65 6.36 9.90 -14.13
N GLU A 66 6.68 8.77 -14.76
CA GLU A 66 7.18 8.73 -16.13
C GLU A 66 6.16 9.25 -17.14
N GLY A 67 4.89 8.87 -17.00
CA GLY A 67 3.79 9.39 -17.80
C GLY A 67 3.69 10.92 -17.69
N LYS A 68 3.68 11.47 -16.48
CA LYS A 68 3.66 12.92 -16.23
C LYS A 68 4.89 13.62 -16.79
N ARG A 69 6.09 13.05 -16.64
CA ARG A 69 7.32 13.61 -17.23
C ARG A 69 7.24 13.63 -18.75
N ALA A 70 6.70 12.58 -19.37
CA ALA A 70 6.51 12.53 -20.82
C ALA A 70 5.51 13.60 -21.28
N GLU A 71 4.40 13.76 -20.58
CA GLU A 71 3.42 14.82 -20.83
C GLU A 71 4.04 16.22 -20.74
N HIS A 72 4.74 16.53 -19.64
CA HIS A 72 5.42 17.82 -19.48
C HIS A 72 6.47 18.09 -20.56
N ARG A 73 7.25 17.06 -20.95
CA ARG A 73 8.20 17.18 -22.09
C ARG A 73 7.48 17.49 -23.39
N ARG A 74 6.31 16.89 -23.62
CA ARG A 74 5.48 17.12 -24.81
C ARG A 74 4.95 18.56 -24.83
N THR A 75 4.36 19.03 -23.73
CA THR A 75 3.89 20.41 -23.58
C THR A 75 5.02 21.42 -23.76
N ALA A 76 6.20 21.17 -23.18
CA ALA A 76 7.37 22.01 -23.37
C ALA A 76 7.81 22.05 -24.84
N GLY A 77 7.82 20.90 -25.52
CA GLY A 77 8.10 20.82 -26.96
C GLY A 77 7.11 21.61 -27.81
N GLN A 78 5.80 21.51 -27.53
CA GLN A 78 4.76 22.29 -28.20
C GLN A 78 4.99 23.80 -28.03
N ALA A 79 5.39 24.24 -26.84
CA ALA A 79 5.73 25.64 -26.60
C ALA A 79 6.94 26.09 -27.44
N VAL A 80 7.98 25.26 -27.57
CA VAL A 80 9.14 25.56 -28.42
C VAL A 80 8.75 25.64 -29.90
N VAL A 81 7.88 24.74 -30.38
CA VAL A 81 7.34 24.79 -31.75
C VAL A 81 6.54 26.08 -31.96
N ALA A 82 5.70 26.48 -31.00
CA ALA A 82 4.95 27.72 -31.08
C ALA A 82 5.86 28.96 -31.16
N LEU A 83 6.97 28.99 -30.40
CA LEU A 83 7.97 30.06 -30.49
C LEU A 83 8.63 30.10 -31.88
N ARG A 84 8.96 28.94 -32.44
CA ARG A 84 9.55 28.85 -33.79
C ARG A 84 8.58 29.33 -34.87
N ASN A 85 7.29 28.99 -34.75
CA ASN A 85 6.26 29.43 -35.69
C ASN A 85 6.04 30.96 -35.64
N ARG A 86 6.42 31.63 -34.54
CA ARG A 86 6.46 33.09 -34.41
C ARG A 86 7.75 33.72 -34.95
N GLY A 87 8.65 32.93 -35.54
CA GLY A 87 9.89 33.39 -36.16
C GLY A 87 11.12 33.35 -35.25
N GLN A 88 11.02 32.85 -34.01
CA GLN A 88 12.21 32.73 -33.14
C GLN A 88 13.14 31.61 -33.60
N THR A 89 14.45 31.87 -33.60
CA THR A 89 15.45 30.84 -33.92
C THR A 89 15.73 29.94 -32.70
N LEU A 90 16.20 28.71 -32.93
CA LEU A 90 16.60 27.82 -31.83
C LEU A 90 17.75 28.39 -30.99
N ARG A 91 18.59 29.26 -31.58
CA ARG A 91 19.67 29.95 -30.87
C ARG A 91 19.12 31.00 -29.90
N ASP A 92 18.14 31.77 -30.34
CA ASP A 92 17.51 32.81 -29.51
C ASP A 92 16.70 32.18 -28.37
N ILE A 93 15.95 31.11 -28.68
CA ILE A 93 15.22 30.35 -27.65
C ILE A 93 16.19 29.73 -26.63
N ALA A 94 17.33 29.20 -27.07
CA ALA A 94 18.36 28.70 -26.16
C ALA A 94 18.92 29.81 -25.27
N GLY A 95 19.15 31.01 -25.82
CA GLY A 95 19.57 32.19 -25.06
C GLY A 95 18.53 32.63 -24.02
N LEU A 96 17.23 32.62 -24.38
CA LEU A 96 16.13 33.03 -23.50
C LEU A 96 15.86 32.03 -22.38
N THR A 97 16.02 30.73 -22.64
CA THR A 97 15.65 29.67 -21.69
C THR A 97 16.83 29.13 -20.88
N GLY A 98 18.08 29.41 -21.31
CA GLY A 98 19.28 28.80 -20.74
C GLY A 98 19.42 27.31 -21.09
N VAL A 99 18.55 26.76 -21.95
CA VAL A 99 18.53 25.35 -22.34
C VAL A 99 19.32 25.17 -23.62
N SER A 100 20.17 24.14 -23.68
CA SER A 100 20.97 23.86 -24.89
C SER A 100 20.09 23.56 -26.11
N GLY A 101 20.55 23.95 -27.30
CA GLY A 101 19.85 23.66 -28.56
C GLY A 101 19.71 22.15 -28.86
N LYS A 102 20.48 21.28 -28.18
CA LYS A 102 20.29 19.82 -28.26
C LYS A 102 19.01 19.41 -27.51
N VAL A 103 18.81 19.93 -26.30
CA VAL A 103 17.61 19.66 -25.49
C VAL A 103 16.37 20.23 -26.16
N LEU A 104 16.44 21.43 -26.74
CA LEU A 104 15.31 22.01 -27.48
C LEU A 104 14.88 21.14 -28.66
N ARG A 105 15.82 20.56 -29.42
CA ARG A 105 15.51 19.62 -30.51
C ARG A 105 14.86 18.34 -30.00
N GLU A 106 15.30 17.84 -28.85
CA GLU A 106 14.70 16.65 -28.21
C GLU A 106 13.27 16.93 -27.72
N LEU A 107 13.00 18.12 -27.19
CA LEU A 107 11.66 18.54 -26.78
C LEU A 107 10.73 18.65 -28.00
N ILE A 108 11.19 19.22 -29.11
CA ILE A 108 10.41 19.27 -30.37
C ILE A 108 10.07 17.84 -30.84
N ARG A 109 11.06 16.93 -30.85
CA ARG A 109 10.82 15.52 -31.19
C ARG A 109 9.81 14.85 -30.26
N SER A 110 9.86 15.17 -28.96
CA SER A 110 8.91 14.66 -27.98
C SER A 110 7.48 15.14 -28.23
N ALA A 111 7.32 16.38 -28.75
CA ALA A 111 6.02 16.92 -29.15
C ALA A 111 5.44 16.25 -30.41
N GLU A 112 6.30 15.87 -31.35
CA GLU A 112 5.92 15.23 -32.63
C GLU A 112 5.62 13.74 -32.50
N SER A 113 6.16 13.06 -31.46
CA SER A 113 5.99 11.62 -31.24
C SER A 113 4.57 11.20 -30.81
N THR A 114 3.58 12.08 -30.94
CA THR A 114 2.16 11.78 -30.77
C THR A 114 1.34 12.66 -31.72
N ALA A 115 0.85 12.08 -32.82
CA ALA A 115 -0.35 12.55 -33.49
C ALA A 115 -1.20 11.32 -33.86
N PRO A 116 -2.55 11.35 -33.66
CA PRO A 116 -3.39 12.54 -33.58
C PRO A 116 -4.33 12.68 -32.35
N ASN A 117 -4.70 13.95 -32.08
CA ASN A 117 -5.88 14.51 -31.39
C ASN A 117 -6.36 13.97 -30.02
N ASP A 118 -6.35 14.85 -29.01
CA ASP A 118 -7.63 15.46 -28.60
C ASP A 118 -7.41 16.89 -28.05
N LEU A 119 -8.26 17.80 -28.52
CA LEU A 119 -8.37 19.18 -28.06
C LEU A 119 -9.33 19.17 -26.86
N GLY A 120 -8.87 19.59 -25.69
CA GLY A 120 -9.75 19.85 -24.55
C GLY A 120 -9.14 20.87 -23.60
N PRO A 121 -9.56 22.15 -23.65
CA PRO A 121 -9.17 23.13 -22.66
C PRO A 121 -10.12 22.99 -21.47
N ASP A 122 -9.76 22.22 -20.44
CA ASP A 122 -10.59 22.12 -19.23
C ASP A 122 -9.80 21.85 -17.94
N GLN A 123 -8.70 22.60 -17.73
CA GLN A 123 -8.02 22.66 -16.43
C GLN A 123 -7.87 24.11 -15.94
N ALA A 124 -8.83 24.96 -16.29
CA ALA A 124 -9.03 26.22 -15.60
C ALA A 124 -10.09 26.01 -14.51
N THR A 125 -9.68 26.22 -13.26
CA THR A 125 -10.54 26.47 -12.09
C THR A 125 -11.05 25.25 -11.31
N GLN A 126 -10.16 24.65 -10.51
CA GLN A 126 -10.56 24.12 -9.20
C GLN A 126 -9.77 24.83 -8.09
N THR A 127 -9.94 26.15 -8.03
CA THR A 127 -9.71 26.93 -6.82
C THR A 127 -10.97 26.84 -5.96
N ARG A 128 -10.80 26.25 -4.77
CA ARG A 128 -11.55 26.44 -3.52
C ARG A 128 -13.03 26.85 -3.64
N ARG A 129 -13.94 25.96 -3.23
CA ARG A 129 -15.13 26.32 -2.45
C ARG A 129 -15.55 25.14 -1.56
N ASN A 130 -15.11 25.21 -0.30
CA ASN A 130 -15.93 24.72 0.82
C ASN A 130 -17.03 25.77 1.03
N PRO A 131 -18.30 25.36 1.15
CA PRO A 131 -19.24 26.02 2.02
C PRO A 131 -19.67 25.01 3.09
N ASP A 132 -19.16 25.21 4.30
CA ASP A 132 -19.78 24.65 5.50
C ASP A 132 -21.23 25.17 5.64
N ASP A 133 -22.02 24.39 6.37
CA ASP A 133 -23.25 24.82 7.07
C ASP A 133 -24.47 25.25 6.24
N ALA A 134 -25.45 24.33 6.13
CA ALA A 134 -26.87 24.67 6.33
C ALA A 134 -27.73 23.43 6.62
N GLY A 135 -28.27 23.35 7.84
CA GLY A 135 -29.71 23.13 7.99
C GLY A 135 -30.20 21.72 8.32
N ALA A 136 -30.50 21.52 9.60
CA ALA A 136 -31.10 20.33 10.18
C ALA A 136 -32.62 20.17 9.94
N ARG A 137 -33.10 18.92 10.16
CA ARG A 137 -34.37 18.46 10.83
C ARG A 137 -35.48 17.79 10.01
N SER A 138 -35.85 16.60 10.55
CA SER A 138 -37.14 15.88 10.57
C SER A 138 -37.69 15.38 9.21
N GLY A 139 -38.25 14.19 9.06
CA GLY A 139 -38.75 13.13 9.94
C GLY A 139 -39.85 12.40 9.15
N GLY A 140 -39.85 11.07 9.08
CA GLY A 140 -40.86 10.34 8.30
C GLY A 140 -40.64 8.84 8.26
N VAL A 141 -41.67 8.10 8.65
CA VAL A 141 -41.72 6.71 9.12
C VAL A 141 -41.71 5.60 8.05
N ALA A 142 -41.26 4.42 8.50
CA ALA A 142 -41.67 3.05 8.14
C ALA A 142 -41.35 2.49 6.73
N ALA A 143 -40.52 1.43 6.68
CA ALA A 143 -40.96 0.07 6.32
C ALA A 143 -39.78 -0.92 6.31
N VAL A 144 -40.09 -2.14 6.72
CA VAL A 144 -39.26 -3.34 6.92
C VAL A 144 -38.47 -3.76 5.68
N CYS A 145 -37.20 -4.15 5.88
CA CYS A 145 -36.63 -5.42 5.39
C CYS A 145 -35.24 -5.65 6.00
N SER A 146 -35.15 -6.71 6.79
CA SER A 146 -33.91 -7.23 7.35
C SER A 146 -33.28 -8.20 6.35
N VAL A 147 -32.03 -7.98 5.94
CA VAL A 147 -31.05 -9.04 5.69
C VAL A 147 -29.62 -8.48 5.67
N MET A 148 -28.79 -9.10 6.52
CA MET A 148 -27.34 -9.03 6.68
C MET A 148 -26.53 -7.88 6.02
N SER A 149 -25.98 -7.01 6.86
CA SER A 149 -24.70 -6.34 6.63
C SER A 149 -23.77 -6.60 7.83
N PRO A 150 -22.49 -6.97 7.64
CA PRO A 150 -21.57 -7.16 8.75
C PRO A 150 -21.16 -5.82 9.38
N PRO A 151 -20.91 -5.76 10.70
CA PRO A 151 -20.57 -4.51 11.36
C PRO A 151 -19.15 -4.04 11.00
N VAL A 152 -19.08 -2.80 10.54
CA VAL A 152 -17.89 -1.94 10.60
C VAL A 152 -17.60 -1.59 12.07
N SER A 153 -16.32 -1.56 12.41
CA SER A 153 -15.69 -1.31 13.72
C SER A 153 -16.20 -0.10 14.51
N PRO A 154 -15.87 -0.01 15.81
CA PRO A 154 -15.60 1.28 16.44
C PRO A 154 -14.15 1.43 16.94
N ALA A 155 -13.69 2.66 16.79
CA ALA A 155 -12.35 3.19 17.02
C ALA A 155 -11.87 3.15 18.47
N ILE A 156 -10.54 3.04 18.66
CA ILE A 156 -9.83 3.59 19.84
C ILE A 156 -8.47 4.14 19.37
N GLY A 157 -8.26 5.43 19.65
CA GLY A 157 -6.94 5.99 19.94
C GLY A 157 -6.18 6.60 18.77
N VAL A 158 -6.31 7.91 18.62
CA VAL A 158 -5.24 8.74 18.06
C VAL A 158 -4.20 8.93 19.18
N PRO A 159 -2.93 8.55 19.02
CA PRO A 159 -1.86 9.20 19.74
C PRO A 159 -1.28 10.30 18.85
N ASP A 160 -1.69 11.52 19.16
CA ASP A 160 -0.86 12.70 18.99
C ASP A 160 0.24 12.57 20.05
N GLU A 161 1.48 12.22 19.67
CA GLU A 161 2.64 12.55 20.50
C GLU A 161 3.97 12.40 19.76
N THR A 162 4.75 13.46 19.93
CA THR A 162 6.06 13.80 19.44
C THR A 162 7.14 12.78 19.82
N TRP A 163 7.97 12.40 18.86
CA TRP A 163 9.23 11.68 19.11
C TRP A 163 10.26 12.63 19.74
N PRO A 164 10.82 12.36 20.94
CA PRO A 164 12.07 12.98 21.33
C PRO A 164 13.23 12.20 20.73
N ALA A 165 14.10 12.93 20.02
CA ALA A 165 15.44 12.48 19.76
C ALA A 165 16.20 12.31 21.08
N SER A 166 16.95 11.23 21.21
CA SER A 166 18.10 11.09 22.11
C SER A 166 19.14 10.32 21.29
N GLY A 167 20.37 10.79 21.14
CA GLY A 167 21.22 11.35 22.17
C GLY A 167 22.25 10.30 22.49
#